data_AF-A0A2V5M1M7-F1
#
_entry.id   AF-A0A2V5M1M7-F1
#
_cell.length_a   1.000
_cell.length_b   1.000
_cell.length_c   1.000
_cell.angle_alpha   90.00
_cell.angle_beta   90.00
_cell.angle_gamma   90.00
#
_symmetry.space_group_name_H-M   'P 1'
#
loop_
_entity.id
_entity.type
_entity.pdbx_description
1 polymer ?
#
loop_
_entity_poly.entity_id
_entity_poly.type
_entity_poly.pdbx_seq_one_letter_code
_entity_poly.pdbx_strand_id
1 'polypeptide(L)'
;MIPISSTAKAISAGLALMLLQMIVAIFLLAPDGPLEYRYHTLVQHDSHWFANIVSRGYQTIVPPIAHKMMEVSNTGFFPAYPALAWLLHRALDLDPANALLITAQ
;
A
#
# COMPACT_ATOMS: atom_id res chain seq x y z
N MET A 1 16.16 4.30 -36.39
CA MET A 1 15.85 3.75 -35.06
C MET A 1 15.79 4.92 -34.10
N ILE A 2 14.64 5.16 -33.44
CA ILE A 2 14.53 6.28 -32.48
C ILE A 2 15.33 5.89 -31.23
N PRO A 3 16.30 6.69 -30.79
CA PRO A 3 17.08 6.38 -29.59
C PRO A 3 16.17 6.49 -28.36
N ILE A 4 15.99 5.38 -27.65
CA ILE A 4 15.26 5.36 -26.37
C ILE A 4 16.15 6.06 -25.32
N SER A 5 15.61 7.08 -24.65
CA SER A 5 16.34 7.81 -23.61
C SER A 5 16.67 6.90 -22.41
N SER A 6 17.73 7.23 -21.66
CA SER A 6 18.07 6.54 -20.42
C SER A 6 16.91 6.54 -19.42
N THR A 7 16.18 7.66 -19.32
CA THR A 7 14.99 7.79 -18.47
C THR A 7 13.89 6.82 -18.89
N ALA A 8 13.59 6.71 -20.18
CA ALA A 8 12.58 5.78 -20.68
C ALA A 8 12.96 4.32 -20.38
N LYS A 9 14.24 3.96 -20.51
CA LYS A 9 14.73 2.63 -20.11
C LYS A 9 14.56 2.38 -18.61
N ALA A 10 14.89 3.38 -17.78
CA ALA A 10 14.77 3.27 -16.33
C ALA A 10 13.30 3.09 -15.88
N ILE A 11 12.37 3.89 -16.43
CA ILE A 11 10.93 3.76 -16.15
C ILE A 11 10.43 2.38 -16.56
N SER A 12 10.76 1.92 -17.77
CA SER A 12 10.34 0.60 -18.25
C SER A 12 10.92 -0.54 -17.40
N ALA A 13 12.18 -0.43 -16.99
CA ALA A 13 12.82 -1.42 -16.12
C ALA A 13 12.17 -1.45 -14.72
N GLY A 14 11.85 -0.28 -14.16
CA GLY A 14 11.14 -0.17 -12.89
C GLY A 14 9.76 -0.81 -12.94
N LEU A 15 8.97 -0.51 -13.98
CA LEU A 15 7.66 -1.12 -14.19
C LEU A 15 7.75 -2.64 -14.36
N ALA A 16 8.72 -3.13 -15.14
CA ALA A 16 8.93 -4.56 -15.31
C ALA A 16 9.29 -5.26 -14.00
N LEU A 17 10.14 -4.62 -13.17
CA LEU A 17 10.51 -5.15 -11.86
C LEU A 17 9.34 -5.18 -10.89
N MET A 18 8.54 -4.11 -10.82
CA MET A 18 7.32 -4.03 -10.01
C MET A 18 6.37 -5.19 -10.36
N LEU A 19 6.09 -5.40 -11.65
CA LEU A 19 5.23 -6.49 -12.11
C LEU A 19 5.79 -7.86 -11.72
N LEU A 20 7.10 -8.06 -11.89
CA LEU A 20 7.76 -9.31 -11.50
C LEU A 20 7.66 -9.56 -9.99
N GLN A 21 7.88 -8.53 -9.16
CA GLN A 21 7.74 -8.63 -7.71
C GLN A 21 6.31 -9.00 -7.33
N MET A 22 5.31 -8.40 -7.96
CA MET A 22 3.90 -8.73 -7.75
C MET A 22 3.59 -10.18 -8.12
N ILE A 23 4.11 -10.67 -9.25
CA ILE A 23 3.95 -12.06 -9.68
C ILE A 23 4.57 -13.02 -8.65
N VAL A 24 5.80 -12.73 -8.21
CA VAL A 24 6.49 -13.56 -7.22
C VAL A 24 5.73 -13.58 -5.90
N ALA A 25 5.32 -12.41 -5.39
CA ALA A 25 4.59 -12.30 -4.13
C ALA A 25 3.26 -13.05 -4.17
N ILE A 26 2.46 -12.84 -5.22
CA ILE A 26 1.11 -13.42 -5.32
C ILE A 26 1.16 -14.91 -5.66
N PHE A 27 2.00 -15.34 -6.60
CA PHE A 27 1.93 -16.70 -7.13
C PHE A 27 2.92 -17.68 -6.52
N LEU A 28 4.06 -17.20 -6.00
CA LEU A 28 5.12 -18.06 -5.46
C LEU A 28 5.21 -18.02 -3.93
N LEU A 29 4.82 -16.90 -3.29
CA LEU A 29 4.99 -16.72 -1.84
C LEU A 29 3.67 -16.75 -1.05
N ALA A 30 2.59 -16.19 -1.61
CA ALA A 30 1.30 -16.18 -0.93
C ALA A 30 0.73 -17.60 -0.81
N PRO A 31 0.06 -17.93 0.31
CA PRO A 31 -0.58 -19.23 0.51
C PRO A 31 -1.55 -19.58 -0.61
N ASP A 32 -1.79 -20.87 -0.83
CA ASP A 32 -2.77 -21.32 -1.84
C ASP A 32 -4.18 -20.83 -1.50
N GLY A 33 -4.91 -20.41 -2.53
CA GLY A 33 -6.28 -19.91 -2.41
C GLY A 33 -6.72 -19.08 -3.61
N PRO A 34 -7.93 -18.50 -3.56
CA PRO A 34 -8.43 -17.58 -4.59
C PRO A 34 -7.48 -16.38 -4.78
N LEU A 35 -7.39 -15.86 -6.00
CA LEU A 35 -6.50 -14.73 -6.33
C LEU A 35 -6.66 -13.54 -5.39
N GLU A 36 -7.92 -13.18 -5.07
CA GLU A 36 -8.25 -12.11 -4.13
C GLU A 36 -7.64 -12.36 -2.75
N TYR A 37 -7.80 -13.56 -2.19
CA TYR A 37 -7.18 -13.93 -0.92
C TYR A 37 -5.65 -13.80 -0.98
N ARG A 38 -5.03 -14.32 -2.04
CA ARG A 38 -3.58 -14.25 -2.24
C ARG A 38 -3.09 -12.80 -2.31
N TYR A 39 -3.79 -11.95 -3.05
CA TYR A 39 -3.48 -10.53 -3.15
C TYR A 39 -3.62 -9.81 -1.80
N HIS A 40 -4.69 -10.10 -1.06
CA HIS A 40 -4.89 -9.51 0.27
C HIS A 40 -3.85 -9.97 1.30
N THR A 41 -3.15 -11.09 1.10
CA THR A 41 -2.05 -11.49 2.01
C THR A 41 -0.85 -10.55 1.95
N LEU A 42 -0.75 -9.68 0.94
CA LEU A 42 0.30 -8.67 0.84
C LEU A 42 0.07 -7.50 1.82
N VAL A 43 -1.11 -7.40 2.44
CA VAL A 43 -1.43 -6.36 3.44
C VAL A 43 -0.54 -6.57 4.67
N GLN A 44 0.31 -5.59 4.96
CA GLN A 44 1.20 -5.63 6.12
C GLN A 44 0.53 -5.05 7.37
N HIS A 45 1.11 -5.33 8.54
CA HIS A 45 0.61 -4.89 9.85
C HIS A 45 0.21 -3.40 9.88
N ASP A 46 1.07 -2.50 9.39
CA ASP A 46 0.81 -1.05 9.39
C ASP A 46 -0.31 -0.64 8.43
N SER A 47 -0.65 -1.47 7.43
CA SER A 47 -1.77 -1.20 6.52
C SER A 47 -3.11 -1.17 7.25
N HIS A 48 -3.27 -1.90 8.36
CA HIS A 48 -4.48 -1.80 9.18
C HIS A 48 -4.62 -0.43 9.85
N TRP A 49 -3.51 0.16 10.29
CA TRP A 49 -3.49 1.54 10.79
C TRP A 49 -3.85 2.53 9.68
N PHE A 50 -3.22 2.40 8.51
CA PHE A 50 -3.51 3.28 7.38
C PHE A 50 -4.93 3.11 6.82
N ALA A 51 -5.51 1.91 6.86
CA ALA A 51 -6.88 1.64 6.42
C ALA A 51 -7.91 2.38 7.29
N ASN A 52 -7.61 2.54 8.59
CA ASN A 52 -8.40 3.40 9.47
C ASN A 52 -8.31 4.87 9.05
N ILE A 53 -7.12 5.37 8.67
CA ILE A 53 -6.95 6.73 8.18
C ILE A 53 -7.70 6.92 6.85
N VAL A 54 -7.62 5.96 5.93
CA VAL A 54 -8.34 5.98 4.65
C VAL A 54 -9.85 5.96 4.85
N SER A 55 -10.37 5.18 5.80
CA SER A 55 -11.81 5.07 6.01
C SER A 55 -12.41 6.25 6.78
N ARG A 56 -11.75 6.70 7.87
CA ARG A 56 -12.31 7.67 8.83
C ARG A 56 -11.41 8.87 9.16
N GLY A 57 -10.27 9.02 8.47
CA GLY A 57 -9.28 10.06 8.76
C GLY A 57 -8.46 9.80 10.03
N TYR A 58 -7.71 10.80 10.49
CA TYR A 58 -6.86 10.74 11.70
C TYR A 58 -7.66 10.78 13.01
N GLN A 59 -8.78 10.07 13.07
CA GLN A 59 -9.56 9.92 14.30
C GLN A 59 -8.84 8.94 15.23
N THR A 60 -8.24 9.48 16.29
CA THR A 60 -7.70 8.68 17.40
C THR A 60 -8.62 8.78 18.61
N ILE A 61 -8.99 7.62 19.17
CA ILE A 61 -9.63 7.50 20.48
C ILE A 61 -8.60 7.27 21.60
N VAL A 62 -7.32 7.15 21.22
CA VAL A 62 -6.22 6.94 22.17
C VAL A 62 -5.87 8.30 22.77
N PRO A 63 -6.08 8.51 24.09
CA PRO A 63 -5.70 9.77 24.73
C PRO A 63 -4.18 9.98 24.62
N PRO A 64 -3.71 11.24 24.55
CA PRO A 64 -2.29 11.53 24.42
C PRO A 64 -1.53 10.93 25.61
N ILE A 65 -0.69 9.94 25.31
CA ILE A 65 0.20 9.27 26.27
C ILE A 65 1.61 9.83 26.09
N ALA A 66 2.30 10.10 27.21
CA ALA A 66 3.61 10.80 27.23
C ALA A 66 4.79 9.99 26.66
N HIS A 67 4.54 8.82 26.08
CA HIS A 67 5.52 7.92 25.50
C HIS A 67 4.96 7.19 24.28
N LYS A 68 5.84 6.86 23.33
CA LYS A 68 5.49 6.19 22.08
C LYS A 68 5.25 4.71 22.32
N MET A 69 3.99 4.28 22.23
CA MET A 69 3.63 2.85 22.25
C MET A 69 3.30 2.41 20.82
N MET A 70 4.21 1.66 20.19
CA MET A 70 4.03 1.18 18.81
C MET A 70 2.78 0.30 18.64
N GLU A 71 2.34 -0.37 19.70
CA GLU A 71 1.15 -1.23 19.75
C GLU A 71 -0.16 -0.43 19.71
N VAL A 72 -0.12 0.87 20.02
CA VAL A 72 -1.31 1.71 20.21
C VAL A 72 -1.33 2.93 19.28
N SER A 73 -0.16 3.43 18.87
CA SER A 73 -0.03 4.57 17.97
C SER A 73 1.32 4.55 17.24
N ASN A 74 1.30 4.22 15.95
CA ASN A 74 2.44 4.47 15.07
C ASN A 74 2.40 5.95 14.63
N THR A 75 3.20 6.79 15.28
CA THR A 75 3.36 8.21 14.92
C THR A 75 4.24 8.44 13.69
N GLY A 76 4.62 7.38 12.96
CA GLY A 76 5.29 7.50 11.66
C GLY A 76 4.46 8.34 10.70
N PHE A 77 4.89 9.57 10.48
CA PHE A 77 4.14 10.57 9.72
C PHE A 77 4.39 10.35 8.21
N PHE A 78 3.60 9.47 7.60
CA PHE A 78 3.60 9.26 6.15
C PHE A 78 2.31 9.82 5.53
N PRO A 79 2.03 11.13 5.57
CA PRO A 79 0.72 11.66 5.18
C PRO A 79 0.38 11.39 3.71
N ALA A 80 1.38 11.32 2.83
CA ALA A 80 1.18 11.05 1.41
C ALA A 80 0.61 9.65 1.14
N TYR A 81 1.02 8.63 1.91
CA TYR A 81 0.64 7.24 1.68
C TYR A 81 -0.88 6.99 1.90
N PRO A 82 -1.47 7.23 3.08
CA PRO A 82 -2.92 7.11 3.26
C PRO A 82 -3.69 8.19 2.50
N ALA A 83 -3.10 9.35 2.16
CA ALA A 83 -3.79 10.35 1.33
C ALA A 83 -3.97 9.88 -0.12
N LEU A 84 -2.94 9.29 -0.74
CA LEU A 84 -3.04 8.70 -2.07
C LEU A 84 -4.01 7.50 -2.06
N ALA A 85 -3.92 6.64 -1.06
CA ALA A 85 -4.86 5.53 -0.89
C ALA A 85 -6.30 6.03 -0.68
N TRP A 86 -6.51 7.13 0.06
CA TRP A 86 -7.82 7.75 0.20
C TRP A 86 -8.36 8.27 -1.13
N LEU A 87 -7.52 8.91 -1.95
CA LEU A 87 -7.92 9.35 -3.29
C LEU A 87 -8.32 8.16 -4.17
N LEU A 88 -7.54 7.07 -4.17
CA LEU A 88 -7.86 5.85 -4.92
C LEU A 88 -9.15 5.20 -4.42
N HIS A 89 -9.32 5.07 -3.10
CA HIS A 89 -10.54 4.57 -2.47
C HIS A 89 -11.77 5.35 -2.92
N ARG A 90 -11.70 6.69 -2.96
CA ARG A 90 -12.84 7.55 -3.33
C ARG A 90 -13.06 7.66 -4.84
N ALA A 91 -12.00 7.67 -5.64
CA ALA A 91 -12.10 7.87 -7.08
C ALA A 91 -12.48 6.59 -7.84
N LEU A 92 -12.07 5.43 -7.33
CA LEU A 92 -12.21 4.14 -8.00
C LEU A 92 -13.11 3.15 -7.24
N ASP A 93 -13.71 3.57 -6.12
CA ASP A 93 -14.59 2.74 -5.27
C ASP A 93 -13.92 1.43 -4.81
N LEU A 94 -12.61 1.49 -4.53
CA LEU A 94 -11.83 0.36 -4.03
C LEU A 94 -12.00 0.24 -2.52
N ASP A 95 -11.93 -0.96 -1.94
CA ASP A 95 -11.81 -1.05 -0.49
C ASP A 95 -10.47 -0.44 -0.01
N PRO A 96 -10.39 0.00 1.26
CA PRO A 96 -9.17 0.63 1.78
C PRO A 96 -7.91 -0.23 1.69
N ALA A 97 -8.02 -1.56 1.77
CA ALA A 97 -6.85 -2.43 1.71
C ALA A 97 -6.31 -2.50 0.27
N ASN A 98 -7.18 -2.66 -0.73
CA ASN A 98 -6.75 -2.63 -2.13
C ASN A 98 -6.19 -1.27 -2.54
N ALA A 99 -6.79 -0.17 -2.07
CA ALA A 99 -6.24 1.17 -2.31
C ALA A 99 -4.83 1.36 -1.70
N LEU A 100 -4.59 0.81 -0.51
CA LEU A 100 -3.27 0.83 0.12
C LEU A 100 -2.27 -0.07 -0.62
N LEU A 101 -2.67 -1.26 -1.05
CA LEU A 101 -1.82 -2.15 -1.82
C LEU A 101 -1.37 -1.51 -3.13
N ILE A 102 -2.25 -0.82 -3.85
CA ILE A 102 -1.88 -0.06 -5.06
C ILE A 102 -0.87 1.05 -4.73
N THR A 103 -1.09 1.78 -3.63
CA THR A 103 -0.21 2.88 -3.23
C THR A 103 1.18 2.39 -2.79
N ALA A 104 1.30 1.12 -2.39
CA ALA A 104 2.55 0.51 -1.92
C ALA A 104 3.48 0.02 -3.04
N GLN A 105 3.07 0.13 -4.31
CA GLN A 105 3.81 -0.38 -5.47
C GLN A 105 4.80 0.64 -6.06
#